data_AF-A0A7V9JI02-F1
#
_entry.id   AF-A0A7V9JI02-F1
#
_cell.length_a   1.000
_cell.length_b   1.000
_cell.length_c   1.000
_cell.angle_alpha   90.00
_cell.angle_beta   90.00
_cell.angle_gamma   90.00
#
_symmetry.space_group_name_H-M   'P 1'
#
loop_
_entity.id
_entity.type
_entity.pdbx_description
1 polymer ?
#
loop_
_entity_poly.entity_id
_entity_poly.type
_entity_poly.pdbx_seq_one_letter_code
_entity_poly.pdbx_strand_id
1 'polypeptide(L)'
;MKAYFEARAPQYDHWWLGTGLLARRDRPGCDREREAPGACFVQSDALRLLFRGGTFERVFTSHFYGHLDEPEGNRVADAEASAEWYGRLGFAIDWRTRPQQHLPLFVAISNGQTEIFLSEHTGDAHPGGLLYVYVDDAGAVAADGNGLRIGTPRRRVTVRKSSYRSLRSLQRDNADCRACLEAGYQIESWPVRAPFHGQRAYLVGQAPGVVEGEERLPWRGRAGQKLRRWLGLDGDELYETFYCASVTRCYPGRPASGRGDRLPTPREQELCQFWRDWELELLRPELIVTVGGLALRRMLGISTLTEAIGKSYTRGDAIVIPLPHPSGASGWLNDPGNRPRLGKALTHVRRELSRLRDGE
;
A
#
# COMPACT_ATOMS: atom_id res chain seq x y z
N MET A 1 -36.32 30.79 -5.79
CA MET A 1 -36.40 29.32 -5.90
C MET A 1 -35.03 28.65 -5.72
N LYS A 2 -33.96 29.09 -6.42
CA LYS A 2 -32.58 28.60 -6.24
C LYS A 2 -32.04 28.70 -4.79
N ALA A 3 -32.18 29.89 -4.17
CA ALA A 3 -31.81 30.10 -2.78
C ALA A 3 -32.57 29.22 -1.76
N TYR A 4 -33.78 28.75 -2.12
CA TYR A 4 -34.57 27.85 -1.28
C TYR A 4 -34.00 26.43 -1.28
N PHE A 5 -33.47 25.96 -2.41
CA PHE A 5 -32.87 24.64 -2.55
C PHE A 5 -31.43 24.61 -2.02
N GLU A 6 -30.64 25.66 -2.28
CA GLU A 6 -29.26 25.77 -1.75
C GLU A 6 -29.25 25.85 -0.21
N ALA A 7 -30.15 26.63 0.40
CA ALA A 7 -30.28 26.70 1.86
C ALA A 7 -30.75 25.39 2.51
N ARG A 8 -31.26 24.45 1.70
CA ARG A 8 -31.75 23.14 2.15
C ARG A 8 -30.90 21.96 1.69
N ALA A 9 -29.87 22.16 0.87
CA ALA A 9 -28.98 21.09 0.42
C ALA A 9 -28.31 20.34 1.60
N PRO A 10 -27.84 21.00 2.67
CA PRO A 10 -27.30 20.29 3.85
C PRO A 10 -28.35 19.43 4.57
N GLN A 11 -29.64 19.72 4.39
CA GLN A 11 -30.73 18.93 4.97
C GLN A 11 -30.91 17.60 4.24
N TYR A 12 -30.53 17.52 2.96
CA TYR A 12 -30.47 16.28 2.19
C TYR A 12 -29.26 15.44 2.58
N ASP A 13 -28.11 16.06 2.78
CA ASP A 13 -26.88 15.36 3.22
C ASP A 13 -27.04 14.79 4.62
N HIS A 14 -27.61 15.56 5.56
CA HIS A 14 -27.89 15.11 6.92
C HIS A 14 -28.86 13.91 6.95
N TRP A 15 -29.89 13.93 6.09
CA TRP A 15 -30.81 12.81 5.94
C TRP A 15 -30.14 11.58 5.30
N TRP A 16 -29.37 11.77 4.22
CA TRP A 16 -28.65 10.73 3.50
C TRP A 16 -27.62 10.01 4.37
N LEU A 17 -26.89 10.76 5.20
CA LEU A 17 -25.88 10.24 6.13
C LEU A 17 -26.48 9.71 7.44
N GLY A 18 -27.80 9.84 7.64
CA GLY A 18 -28.50 9.39 8.85
C GLY A 18 -28.16 10.21 10.12
N THR A 19 -27.67 11.44 9.95
CA THR A 19 -27.17 12.29 11.04
C THR A 19 -27.95 13.60 11.16
N GLY A 20 -28.23 14.06 12.38
CA GLY A 20 -28.88 15.36 12.61
C GLY A 20 -30.42 15.37 12.67
N LEU A 21 -31.00 16.56 12.82
CA LEU A 21 -32.41 16.81 13.20
C LEU A 21 -33.47 16.26 12.23
N LEU A 22 -33.09 15.93 10.98
CA LEU A 22 -34.02 15.54 9.91
C LEU A 22 -33.90 14.05 9.51
N ALA A 23 -33.05 13.28 10.18
CA ALA A 23 -32.80 11.87 9.88
C ALA A 23 -34.04 10.97 10.04
N ARG A 24 -35.10 11.43 10.72
CA ARG A 24 -36.31 10.62 11.03
C ARG A 24 -37.56 11.01 10.25
N ARG A 25 -37.45 11.87 9.23
CA ARG A 25 -38.61 12.38 8.50
C ARG A 25 -39.01 11.44 7.36
N ASP A 26 -40.25 11.00 7.36
CA ASP A 26 -40.81 10.07 6.37
C ASP A 26 -41.17 10.77 5.05
N ARG A 27 -40.86 10.15 3.91
CA ARG A 27 -41.19 10.64 2.56
C ARG A 27 -41.69 9.48 1.68
N PRO A 28 -42.96 9.49 1.27
CA PRO A 28 -43.53 8.39 0.49
C PRO A 28 -43.06 8.47 -0.97
N GLY A 29 -42.51 7.37 -1.48
CA GLY A 29 -42.15 7.19 -2.89
C GLY A 29 -40.75 6.62 -3.17
N CYS A 30 -39.80 6.72 -2.22
CA CYS A 30 -38.43 6.21 -2.41
C CYS A 30 -38.23 4.74 -2.01
N ASP A 31 -39.17 4.09 -1.33
CA ASP A 31 -39.01 2.68 -0.93
C ASP A 31 -38.94 1.72 -2.13
N ARG A 32 -39.42 2.15 -3.31
CA ARG A 32 -39.31 1.40 -4.56
C ARG A 32 -37.92 1.44 -5.21
N GLU A 33 -37.06 2.40 -4.85
CA GLU A 33 -35.65 2.45 -5.34
C GLU A 33 -34.70 1.61 -4.46
N ARG A 34 -35.16 1.14 -3.29
CA ARG A 34 -34.35 0.29 -2.39
C ARG A 34 -34.31 -1.18 -2.77
N GLU A 35 -35.17 -1.63 -3.69
CA GLU A 35 -35.18 -3.01 -4.14
C GLU A 35 -34.74 -3.10 -5.60
N ALA A 36 -33.42 -2.95 -5.81
CA ALA A 36 -32.74 -3.61 -6.93
C ALA A 36 -32.07 -4.87 -6.35
N PRO A 37 -32.73 -6.05 -6.37
CA PRO A 37 -32.15 -7.26 -5.80
C PRO A 37 -30.99 -7.71 -6.69
N GLY A 38 -29.77 -7.35 -6.28
CA GLY A 38 -28.52 -7.76 -6.92
C GLY A 38 -27.47 -6.66 -7.11
N ALA A 39 -27.78 -5.38 -6.87
CA ALA A 39 -26.81 -4.30 -7.07
C ALA A 39 -25.99 -4.02 -5.79
N CYS A 40 -24.67 -4.01 -5.93
CA CYS A 40 -23.72 -3.58 -4.89
C CYS A 40 -23.10 -2.25 -5.34
N PHE A 41 -23.20 -1.20 -4.54
CA PHE A 41 -22.55 0.08 -4.83
C PHE A 41 -21.29 0.26 -3.97
N VAL A 42 -20.22 0.76 -4.60
CA VAL A 42 -18.96 1.10 -3.94
C VAL A 42 -18.67 2.57 -4.17
N GLN A 43 -18.53 3.33 -3.08
CA GLN A 43 -17.92 4.65 -3.08
C GLN A 43 -16.42 4.49 -2.80
N SER A 44 -15.54 5.03 -3.65
CA SER A 44 -14.11 5.06 -3.38
C SER A 44 -13.45 6.28 -4.01
N ASP A 45 -12.72 7.04 -3.20
CA ASP A 45 -11.59 7.83 -3.65
C ASP A 45 -10.42 6.86 -3.91
N ALA A 46 -10.21 6.51 -5.18
CA ALA A 46 -9.06 5.78 -5.74
C ALA A 46 -8.49 4.57 -4.94
N LEU A 47 -9.08 3.38 -5.04
CA LEU A 47 -8.47 2.07 -4.69
C LEU A 47 -9.12 0.94 -5.54
N ARG A 48 -8.54 -0.21 -5.93
CA ARG A 48 -7.23 -0.90 -5.90
C ARG A 48 -7.28 -1.88 -7.11
N LEU A 49 -6.27 -1.95 -7.99
CA LEU A 49 -6.29 -2.97 -9.07
C LEU A 49 -6.10 -4.37 -8.47
N LEU A 50 -7.06 -5.27 -8.73
CA LEU A 50 -7.16 -6.62 -8.14
C LEU A 50 -6.45 -7.73 -8.95
N PHE A 51 -5.62 -7.40 -9.96
CA PHE A 51 -5.07 -8.39 -10.90
C PHE A 51 -3.55 -8.58 -10.82
N ARG A 52 -3.07 -9.80 -11.11
CA ARG A 52 -1.65 -10.17 -11.29
C ARG A 52 -1.10 -9.64 -12.63
N GLY A 53 0.20 -9.35 -12.71
CA GLY A 53 0.86 -8.87 -13.94
C GLY A 53 1.04 -9.97 -15.01
N GLY A 54 0.69 -9.62 -16.27
CA GLY A 54 0.76 -10.46 -17.47
C GLY A 54 -0.38 -10.25 -18.48
N THR A 55 -1.44 -9.53 -18.11
CA THR A 55 -2.70 -9.44 -18.86
C THR A 55 -2.84 -8.22 -19.79
N PHE A 56 -1.85 -7.33 -19.86
CA PHE A 56 -1.99 -6.06 -20.58
C PHE A 56 -0.83 -5.79 -21.53
N GLU A 57 -1.14 -5.58 -22.83
CA GLU A 57 -0.19 -5.08 -23.82
C GLU A 57 -0.09 -3.54 -23.83
N ARG A 58 -1.13 -2.81 -23.40
CA ARG A 58 -1.13 -1.33 -23.28
C ARG A 58 -2.04 -0.90 -22.14
N VAL A 59 -1.57 0.00 -21.28
CA VAL A 59 -2.40 0.71 -20.28
C VAL A 59 -2.43 2.16 -20.69
N PHE A 60 -3.61 2.71 -20.94
CA PHE A 60 -3.79 4.14 -21.05
C PHE A 60 -3.87 4.72 -19.63
N THR A 61 -2.80 5.40 -19.20
CA THR A 61 -2.85 6.29 -18.04
C THR A 61 -2.64 7.71 -18.54
N SER A 62 -3.71 8.38 -18.98
CA SER A 62 -3.70 9.84 -18.92
C SER A 62 -4.12 10.22 -17.51
N HIS A 63 -3.50 11.26 -16.95
CA HIS A 63 -4.17 11.99 -15.88
C HIS A 63 -5.41 12.59 -16.56
N PHE A 64 -6.57 11.97 -16.37
CA PHE A 64 -7.81 12.56 -16.81
C PHE A 64 -8.16 13.67 -15.83
N TYR A 65 -7.59 14.83 -16.07
CA TYR A 65 -8.37 16.02 -15.82
C TYR A 65 -9.33 16.11 -17.00
N GLY A 66 -10.63 16.04 -16.74
CA GLY A 66 -11.60 16.58 -17.68
C GLY A 66 -11.32 18.08 -17.80
N HIS A 67 -10.41 18.44 -18.69
CA HIS A 67 -10.16 19.80 -19.11
C HIS A 67 -10.43 19.86 -20.61
N LEU A 68 -11.56 20.44 -20.97
CA LEU A 68 -11.51 21.46 -22.00
C LEU A 68 -10.74 22.64 -21.36
N ASP A 69 -9.77 23.17 -22.12
CA ASP A 69 -8.61 23.92 -21.63
C ASP A 69 -8.86 24.98 -20.53
N GLU A 70 -7.87 25.09 -19.64
CA GLU A 70 -7.56 26.16 -18.66
C GLU A 70 -7.78 25.89 -17.14
N PRO A 71 -6.98 26.52 -16.25
CA PRO A 71 -6.84 26.16 -14.83
C PRO A 71 -8.09 26.42 -13.96
N GLU A 72 -9.11 27.04 -14.51
CA GLU A 72 -10.43 27.27 -13.89
C GLU A 72 -11.50 26.30 -14.43
N GLY A 73 -11.16 25.51 -15.47
CA GLY A 73 -12.04 24.64 -16.27
C GLY A 73 -12.15 23.19 -15.79
N ASN A 74 -12.22 22.95 -14.48
CA ASN A 74 -12.38 21.62 -13.89
C ASN A 74 -13.86 21.18 -13.81
N ARG A 75 -14.66 21.50 -14.83
CA ARG A 75 -16.11 21.27 -14.86
C ARG A 75 -16.54 20.78 -16.22
N VAL A 76 -17.49 19.83 -16.25
CA VAL A 76 -18.26 19.53 -17.46
C VAL A 76 -19.14 20.77 -17.75
N ALA A 77 -18.60 21.74 -18.47
CA ALA A 77 -19.33 22.95 -18.82
C ALA A 77 -20.43 22.67 -19.85
N ASP A 78 -20.24 21.60 -20.63
CA ASP A 78 -21.16 21.09 -21.63
C ASP A 78 -21.10 19.55 -21.59
N ALA A 79 -22.19 18.92 -21.15
CA ALA A 79 -22.24 17.46 -21.02
C ALA A 79 -22.39 16.76 -22.37
N GLU A 80 -22.92 17.41 -23.41
CA GLU A 80 -23.01 16.81 -24.75
C GLU A 80 -21.65 16.82 -25.45
N ALA A 81 -20.92 17.94 -25.40
CA ALA A 81 -19.56 18.02 -25.93
C ALA A 81 -18.63 17.03 -25.22
N SER A 82 -18.82 16.85 -23.90
CA SER A 82 -18.08 15.85 -23.13
C SER A 82 -18.44 14.42 -23.55
N ALA A 83 -19.73 14.11 -23.74
CA ALA A 83 -20.16 12.78 -24.19
C ALA A 83 -19.65 12.45 -25.59
N GLU A 84 -19.66 13.41 -26.52
CA GLU A 84 -19.09 13.26 -27.86
C GLU A 84 -17.59 12.96 -27.81
N TRP A 85 -16.87 13.65 -26.92
CA TRP A 85 -15.46 13.41 -26.69
C TRP A 85 -15.22 11.98 -26.17
N TYR A 86 -15.99 11.51 -25.20
CA TYR A 86 -15.88 10.13 -24.68
C TYR A 86 -16.31 9.08 -25.70
N GLY A 87 -17.14 9.44 -26.68
CA GLY A 87 -17.46 8.60 -27.84
C GLY A 87 -16.23 8.09 -28.58
N ARG A 88 -15.15 8.89 -28.61
CA ARG A 88 -13.86 8.52 -29.22
C ARG A 88 -13.14 7.39 -28.46
N LEU A 89 -13.52 7.15 -27.21
CA LEU A 89 -13.00 6.05 -26.37
C LEU A 89 -13.95 4.85 -26.34
N GLY A 90 -14.95 4.81 -27.22
CA GLY A 90 -15.93 3.73 -27.31
C GLY A 90 -17.08 3.84 -26.32
N PHE A 91 -17.28 4.99 -25.67
CA PHE A 91 -18.47 5.21 -24.85
C PHE A 91 -19.68 5.58 -25.71
N ALA A 92 -20.82 5.01 -25.42
CA ALA A 92 -22.11 5.40 -25.97
C ALA A 92 -22.91 6.16 -24.92
N ILE A 93 -23.80 7.06 -25.37
CA ILE A 93 -24.79 7.68 -24.48
C ILE A 93 -25.85 6.64 -24.17
N ASP A 94 -26.00 6.29 -22.89
CA ASP A 94 -27.05 5.39 -22.43
C ASP A 94 -28.36 6.17 -22.29
N TRP A 95 -28.30 7.31 -21.61
CA TRP A 95 -29.44 8.21 -21.43
C TRP A 95 -28.99 9.64 -21.11
N ARG A 96 -29.95 10.56 -21.24
CA ARG A 96 -29.80 11.97 -20.90
C ARG A 96 -31.06 12.49 -20.24
N THR A 97 -30.91 13.35 -19.24
CA THR A 97 -32.04 14.01 -18.57
C THR A 97 -31.76 15.48 -18.36
N ARG A 98 -32.75 16.30 -18.72
CA ARG A 98 -32.80 17.73 -18.43
C ARG A 98 -34.21 18.06 -17.93
N PRO A 99 -34.41 18.16 -16.62
CA PRO A 99 -35.76 18.33 -16.06
C PRO A 99 -36.48 19.57 -16.60
N GLN A 100 -35.75 20.66 -16.86
CA GLN A 100 -36.26 21.92 -17.42
C GLN A 100 -35.17 22.58 -18.27
N GLN A 101 -35.52 23.30 -19.34
CA GLN A 101 -34.55 23.84 -20.31
C GLN A 101 -33.42 24.70 -19.71
N HIS A 102 -33.65 25.35 -18.56
CA HIS A 102 -32.69 26.23 -17.89
C HIS A 102 -31.89 25.52 -16.78
N LEU A 103 -32.12 24.22 -16.56
CA LEU A 103 -31.41 23.42 -15.57
C LEU A 103 -30.26 22.64 -16.21
N PRO A 104 -29.22 22.29 -15.44
CA PRO A 104 -28.07 21.54 -15.94
C PRO A 104 -28.45 20.21 -16.58
N LEU A 105 -27.74 19.83 -17.64
CA LEU A 105 -27.87 18.52 -18.27
C LEU A 105 -27.10 17.45 -17.48
N PHE A 106 -27.72 16.28 -17.39
CA PHE A 106 -27.08 15.04 -16.95
C PHE A 106 -27.06 14.03 -18.08
N VAL A 107 -25.90 13.42 -18.30
CA VAL A 107 -25.70 12.37 -19.32
C VAL A 107 -25.00 11.18 -18.68
N ALA A 108 -25.56 9.99 -18.89
CA ALA A 108 -24.87 8.74 -18.59
C ALA A 108 -24.27 8.18 -19.88
N ILE A 109 -23.00 7.78 -19.79
CA ILE A 109 -22.29 7.15 -20.89
C ILE A 109 -21.64 5.84 -20.44
N SER A 110 -21.58 4.84 -21.32
CA SER A 110 -20.92 3.56 -21.01
C SER A 110 -20.20 2.95 -22.20
N ASN A 111 -19.16 2.15 -21.94
CA ASN A 111 -18.44 1.37 -22.97
C ASN A 111 -18.52 -0.15 -22.69
N GLY A 112 -19.56 -0.58 -21.97
CA GLY A 112 -19.79 -1.96 -21.55
C GLY A 112 -19.01 -2.40 -20.30
N GLN A 113 -17.83 -1.83 -20.03
CA GLN A 113 -17.05 -2.14 -18.82
C GLN A 113 -17.05 -1.01 -17.78
N THR A 114 -17.36 0.21 -18.19
CA THR A 114 -17.32 1.41 -17.35
C THR A 114 -18.51 2.29 -17.70
N GLU A 115 -19.14 2.86 -16.66
CA GLU A 115 -20.21 3.86 -16.76
C GLU A 115 -19.73 5.16 -16.12
N ILE A 116 -20.00 6.31 -16.78
CA ILE A 116 -19.61 7.64 -16.32
C ILE A 116 -20.85 8.54 -16.36
N PHE A 117 -21.04 9.33 -15.30
CA PHE A 117 -22.06 10.36 -15.23
C PHE A 117 -21.44 11.73 -15.45
N LEU A 118 -21.91 12.43 -16.47
CA LEU A 118 -21.50 13.78 -16.83
C LEU A 118 -22.57 14.76 -16.36
N SER A 119 -22.18 15.73 -15.54
CA SER A 119 -23.09 16.70 -14.91
C SER A 119 -22.60 18.13 -15.13
N GLU A 120 -23.47 18.99 -15.65
CA GLU A 120 -23.22 20.43 -15.76
C GLU A 120 -23.39 21.19 -14.42
N HIS A 121 -23.70 20.48 -13.32
CA HIS A 121 -23.87 21.12 -12.02
C HIS A 121 -22.55 21.69 -11.47
N THR A 122 -22.65 22.92 -10.98
CA THR A 122 -21.57 23.56 -10.23
C THR A 122 -21.43 22.90 -8.86
N GLY A 123 -20.30 22.21 -8.63
CA GLY A 123 -19.98 21.54 -7.37
C GLY A 123 -20.02 20.01 -7.44
N ASP A 124 -20.55 19.45 -8.53
CA ASP A 124 -20.48 18.02 -8.82
C ASP A 124 -19.07 17.66 -9.30
N ALA A 125 -18.52 16.58 -8.73
CA ALA A 125 -17.16 16.07 -8.96
C ALA A 125 -16.02 17.07 -8.63
N HIS A 126 -15.20 16.72 -7.64
CA HIS A 126 -14.03 17.52 -7.28
C HIS A 126 -12.86 17.20 -8.24
N PRO A 127 -12.12 18.22 -8.75
CA PRO A 127 -10.97 17.95 -9.60
C PRO A 127 -9.85 17.17 -8.90
N GLY A 128 -9.15 16.34 -9.67
CA GLY A 128 -8.03 15.50 -9.19
C GLY A 128 -8.34 14.00 -9.10
N GLY A 129 -9.55 13.57 -9.49
CA GLY A 129 -9.88 12.15 -9.66
C GLY A 129 -9.09 11.50 -10.79
N LEU A 130 -8.72 10.23 -10.64
CA LEU A 130 -8.05 9.44 -11.66
C LEU A 130 -8.98 8.35 -12.17
N LEU A 131 -9.32 8.41 -13.46
CA LEU A 131 -10.14 7.41 -14.14
C LEU A 131 -9.25 6.49 -15.00
N TYR A 132 -9.47 5.18 -14.92
CA TYR A 132 -8.86 4.20 -15.81
C TYR A 132 -9.90 3.71 -16.80
N VAL A 133 -9.62 3.85 -18.09
CA VAL A 133 -10.50 3.44 -19.18
C VAL A 133 -9.78 2.42 -20.05
N TYR A 134 -10.47 1.32 -20.34
CA TYR A 134 -10.00 0.34 -21.33
C TYR A 134 -10.32 0.84 -22.73
N VAL A 135 -9.31 0.81 -23.60
CA VAL A 135 -9.43 1.16 -25.02
C VAL A 135 -8.70 0.09 -25.84
N ASP A 136 -9.25 -0.25 -27.00
CA ASP A 136 -8.69 -1.29 -27.87
C ASP A 136 -7.34 -0.86 -28.50
N ASP A 137 -7.20 0.42 -28.85
CA ASP A 137 -5.94 0.97 -29.34
C ASP A 137 -5.63 2.35 -28.73
N ALA A 138 -4.88 2.33 -27.64
CA ALA A 138 -4.37 3.53 -26.98
C ALA A 138 -3.53 4.43 -27.92
N GLY A 139 -2.84 3.84 -28.91
CA GLY A 139 -2.02 4.53 -29.90
C GLY A 139 -2.83 5.42 -30.83
N ALA A 140 -3.91 4.86 -31.38
CA ALA A 140 -4.85 5.58 -32.23
C ALA A 140 -5.52 6.74 -31.47
N VAL A 141 -6.04 6.46 -30.27
CA VAL A 141 -6.70 7.45 -29.40
C VAL A 141 -5.86 8.70 -29.14
N ALA A 142 -4.54 8.55 -29.03
CA ALA A 142 -3.62 9.65 -28.79
C ALA A 142 -3.11 10.34 -30.06
N ALA A 143 -3.11 9.64 -31.19
CA ALA A 143 -2.70 10.18 -32.49
C ALA A 143 -3.75 11.11 -33.11
N ASP A 144 -5.01 11.00 -32.69
CA ASP A 144 -6.17 11.76 -33.20
C ASP A 144 -6.18 13.27 -32.85
N GLY A 145 -5.05 13.84 -32.38
CA GLY A 145 -4.95 15.27 -32.08
C GLY A 145 -5.74 15.72 -30.84
N ASN A 146 -6.22 14.77 -30.02
CA ASN A 146 -7.10 14.97 -28.86
C ASN A 146 -6.43 15.61 -27.62
N GLY A 147 -5.21 16.15 -27.73
CA GLY A 147 -4.43 16.66 -26.58
C GLY A 147 -3.96 15.57 -25.59
N LEU A 148 -4.42 14.32 -25.76
CA LEU A 148 -4.03 13.16 -24.97
C LEU A 148 -2.59 12.75 -25.28
N ARG A 149 -1.72 12.83 -24.26
CA ARG A 149 -0.35 12.31 -24.35
C ARG A 149 -0.32 10.89 -23.81
N ILE A 150 0.03 9.91 -24.65
CA ILE A 150 0.49 8.61 -24.12
C ILE A 150 1.79 8.90 -23.38
N GLY A 151 1.70 8.89 -22.05
CA GLY A 151 2.90 8.76 -21.26
C GLY A 151 3.53 7.42 -21.63
N THR A 152 4.66 7.43 -22.33
CA THR A 152 5.56 6.29 -22.25
C THR A 152 5.81 6.11 -20.76
N PRO A 153 5.53 4.94 -20.15
CA PRO A 153 5.83 4.76 -18.75
C PRO A 153 7.32 5.04 -18.62
N ARG A 154 7.67 6.20 -18.04
CA ARG A 154 9.05 6.46 -17.64
C ARG A 154 9.33 5.32 -16.70
N ARG A 155 10.11 4.35 -17.17
CA ARG A 155 10.56 3.22 -16.36
C ARG A 155 11.28 3.87 -15.21
N ARG A 156 10.59 4.08 -14.08
CA ARG A 156 11.17 4.68 -12.88
C ARG A 156 12.08 3.60 -12.34
N VAL A 157 13.31 3.63 -12.84
CA VAL A 157 14.38 2.75 -12.39
C VAL A 157 14.66 3.12 -10.94
N THR A 158 14.94 2.10 -10.15
CA THR A 158 15.32 2.24 -8.76
C THR A 158 16.52 3.15 -8.65
N VAL A 159 16.33 4.31 -8.02
CA VAL A 159 17.43 5.23 -7.75
C VAL A 159 18.16 4.74 -6.50
N ARG A 160 19.48 4.58 -6.63
CA ARG A 160 20.39 4.28 -5.53
C ARG A 160 21.47 5.35 -5.50
N LYS A 161 21.44 6.19 -4.47
CA LYS A 161 22.45 7.23 -4.30
C LYS A 161 23.73 6.63 -3.76
N SER A 162 24.85 7.25 -4.09
CA SER A 162 26.16 6.95 -3.49
C SER A 162 26.27 7.41 -2.05
N SER A 163 25.35 8.27 -1.57
CA SER A 163 25.29 8.70 -0.18
C SER A 163 23.87 9.06 0.28
N TYR A 164 23.60 8.83 1.57
CA TYR A 164 22.41 9.32 2.28
C TYR A 164 22.81 10.04 3.55
N ARG A 165 22.09 11.11 3.89
CA ARG A 165 22.39 11.95 5.08
C ARG A 165 21.57 11.56 6.30
N SER A 166 20.50 10.79 6.11
CA SER A 166 19.59 10.35 7.17
C SER A 166 18.74 9.16 6.73
N LEU A 167 18.25 8.38 7.70
CA LEU A 167 17.31 7.30 7.45
C LEU A 167 16.04 7.78 6.75
N ARG A 168 15.56 8.99 7.06
CA ARG A 168 14.42 9.60 6.35
C ARG A 168 14.70 9.76 4.86
N SER A 169 15.89 10.23 4.48
CA SER A 169 16.28 10.37 3.08
C SER A 169 16.42 9.01 2.38
N LEU A 170 16.97 8.00 3.07
CA LEU A 170 17.07 6.63 2.59
C LEU A 170 15.69 6.01 2.36
N GLN A 171 14.80 6.12 3.34
CA GLN A 171 13.48 5.53 3.29
C GLN A 171 12.56 6.18 2.23
N ARG A 172 12.83 7.43 1.84
CA ARG A 172 12.15 8.07 0.71
C ARG A 172 12.46 7.34 -0.59
N ASP A 173 13.74 7.12 -0.89
CA ASP A 173 14.14 6.43 -2.12
C ASP A 173 13.79 4.93 -2.07
N ASN A 174 13.90 4.30 -0.88
CA ASN A 174 13.46 2.91 -0.68
C ASN A 174 11.96 2.72 -0.97
N ALA A 175 11.11 3.72 -0.71
CA ALA A 175 9.66 3.62 -0.94
C ALA A 175 9.31 3.31 -2.40
N ASP A 176 10.12 3.82 -3.31
CA ASP A 176 9.95 3.68 -4.75
C ASP A 176 10.82 2.56 -5.33
N CYS A 177 11.51 1.78 -4.50
CA CYS A 177 12.39 0.72 -4.95
C CYS A 177 11.63 -0.34 -5.76
N ARG A 178 12.20 -0.70 -6.90
CA ARG A 178 11.72 -1.67 -7.89
C ARG A 178 12.77 -2.68 -8.34
N ALA A 179 13.95 -2.67 -7.74
CA ALA A 179 15.12 -3.42 -8.21
C ALA A 179 14.86 -4.93 -8.43
N CYS A 180 14.06 -5.56 -7.57
CA CYS A 180 13.69 -6.98 -7.76
C CYS A 180 12.78 -7.17 -8.98
N LEU A 181 11.77 -6.31 -9.17
CA LEU A 181 10.90 -6.34 -10.36
C LEU A 181 11.69 -6.02 -11.64
N GLU A 182 12.61 -5.05 -11.58
CA GLU A 182 13.51 -4.71 -12.70
C GLU A 182 14.41 -5.87 -13.11
N ALA A 183 14.81 -6.70 -12.15
CA ALA A 183 15.57 -7.92 -12.37
C ALA A 183 14.71 -9.13 -12.75
N GLY A 184 13.39 -8.96 -12.94
CA GLY A 184 12.48 -10.00 -13.42
C GLY A 184 11.85 -10.89 -12.33
N TYR A 185 12.06 -10.57 -11.05
CA TYR A 185 11.43 -11.33 -9.95
C TYR A 185 9.99 -10.90 -9.73
N GLN A 186 9.12 -11.87 -9.43
CA GLN A 186 7.74 -11.61 -9.04
C GLN A 186 7.69 -11.13 -7.58
N ILE A 187 7.15 -9.93 -7.38
CA ILE A 187 7.00 -9.26 -6.08
C ILE A 187 5.57 -8.77 -5.94
N GLU A 188 4.93 -9.06 -4.80
CA GLU A 188 3.49 -8.82 -4.58
C GLU A 188 3.21 -7.60 -3.68
N SER A 189 4.24 -6.84 -3.28
CA SER A 189 4.04 -5.58 -2.55
C SER A 189 5.03 -4.48 -2.89
N TRP A 190 4.68 -3.27 -2.47
CA TRP A 190 5.64 -2.18 -2.33
C TRP A 190 6.57 -2.43 -1.12
N PRO A 191 7.72 -1.74 -1.07
CA PRO A 191 8.62 -1.77 0.09
C PRO A 191 7.89 -1.41 1.39
N VAL A 192 7.99 -2.31 2.37
CA VAL A 192 7.61 -2.13 3.77
C VAL A 192 8.72 -1.38 4.49
N ARG A 193 8.36 -0.33 5.24
CA ARG A 193 9.33 0.59 5.83
C ARG A 193 9.08 0.75 7.33
N ALA A 194 10.15 0.99 8.09
CA ALA A 194 10.03 1.34 9.49
C ALA A 194 9.30 2.69 9.63
N PRO A 195 8.26 2.80 10.48
CA PRO A 195 7.53 4.04 10.68
C PRO A 195 8.36 5.09 11.42
N PHE A 196 9.29 4.67 12.29
CA PHE A 196 10.19 5.53 13.06
C PHE A 196 11.66 5.23 12.77
N HIS A 197 12.54 6.22 13.01
CA HIS A 197 13.96 6.18 12.61
C HIS A 197 14.95 6.55 13.73
N GLY A 198 14.50 6.69 14.98
CA GLY A 198 15.31 7.16 16.11
C GLY A 198 15.82 6.06 17.04
N GLN A 199 15.57 4.79 16.70
CA GLN A 199 15.79 3.67 17.60
C GLN A 199 17.26 3.26 17.70
N ARG A 200 17.69 2.82 18.89
CA ARG A 200 19.02 2.24 19.11
C ARG A 200 19.05 0.71 18.94
N ALA A 201 17.88 0.08 18.82
CA ALA A 201 17.74 -1.35 18.57
C ALA A 201 17.16 -1.61 17.17
N TYR A 202 17.67 -2.63 16.49
CA TYR A 202 17.30 -3.03 15.13
C TYR A 202 16.71 -4.45 15.12
N LEU A 203 15.44 -4.59 14.72
CA LEU A 203 14.74 -5.86 14.66
C LEU A 203 14.59 -6.30 13.21
N VAL A 204 15.24 -7.41 12.83
CA VAL A 204 15.32 -7.86 11.43
C VAL A 204 14.79 -9.27 11.21
N GLY A 205 13.76 -9.36 10.36
CA GLY A 205 13.16 -10.62 9.89
C GLY A 205 13.63 -11.05 8.50
N GLN A 206 12.93 -12.03 7.93
CA GLN A 206 13.24 -12.58 6.60
C GLN A 206 12.75 -11.69 5.44
N ALA A 207 11.45 -11.43 5.41
CA ALA A 207 10.71 -10.73 4.38
C ALA A 207 9.34 -10.37 4.98
N PRO A 208 8.71 -9.29 4.52
CA PRO A 208 7.29 -9.03 4.80
C PRO A 208 6.40 -10.22 4.44
N GLY A 209 5.33 -10.42 5.21
CA GLY A 209 4.22 -11.28 4.80
C GLY A 209 3.17 -10.49 4.02
N VAL A 210 2.06 -11.15 3.68
CA VAL A 210 0.96 -10.51 2.95
C VAL A 210 0.44 -9.26 3.66
N VAL A 211 0.11 -9.36 4.96
CA VAL A 211 -0.44 -8.24 5.75
C VAL A 211 0.53 -7.07 5.79
N GLU A 212 1.82 -7.33 6.04
CA GLU A 212 2.84 -6.30 6.02
C GLU A 212 2.97 -5.65 4.63
N GLY A 213 2.85 -6.44 3.56
CA GLY A 213 2.87 -5.92 2.18
C GLY A 213 1.67 -5.03 1.85
N GLU A 214 0.49 -5.34 2.39
CA GLU A 214 -0.74 -4.55 2.21
C GLU A 214 -0.72 -3.26 3.03
N GLU A 215 -0.42 -3.36 4.33
CA GLU A 215 -0.40 -2.22 5.25
C GLU A 215 0.88 -1.37 5.13
N ARG A 216 1.91 -1.91 4.47
CA ARG A 216 3.26 -1.32 4.38
C ARG A 216 3.93 -1.04 5.72
N LEU A 217 3.50 -1.74 6.77
CA LEU A 217 4.06 -1.66 8.12
C LEU A 217 4.66 -3.02 8.52
N PRO A 218 5.84 -3.05 9.14
CA PRO A 218 6.51 -4.29 9.50
C PRO A 218 5.84 -4.98 10.69
N TRP A 219 5.87 -6.31 10.73
CA TRP A 219 5.39 -7.13 11.85
C TRP A 219 3.90 -6.98 12.19
N ARG A 220 3.03 -6.63 11.24
CA ARG A 220 1.57 -6.50 11.49
C ARG A 220 0.84 -7.84 11.56
N GLY A 221 1.31 -8.83 10.81
CA GLY A 221 0.70 -10.16 10.71
C GLY A 221 0.85 -11.02 11.97
N ARG A 222 0.34 -12.25 11.89
CA ARG A 222 0.30 -13.21 13.00
C ARG A 222 1.67 -13.49 13.63
N ALA A 223 2.71 -13.53 12.80
CA ALA A 223 4.10 -13.69 13.23
C ALA A 223 4.52 -12.54 14.16
N GLY A 224 4.26 -11.29 13.75
CA GLY A 224 4.57 -10.11 14.55
C GLY A 224 3.76 -10.00 15.82
N GLN A 225 2.47 -10.35 15.79
CA GLN A 225 1.64 -10.42 17.01
C GLN A 225 2.22 -11.36 18.07
N LYS A 226 2.74 -12.52 17.65
CA LYS A 226 3.36 -13.47 18.56
C LYS A 226 4.72 -13.01 19.06
N LEU A 227 5.52 -12.38 18.19
CA LEU A 227 6.80 -11.76 18.58
C LEU A 227 6.60 -10.68 19.63
N ARG A 228 5.63 -9.79 19.42
CA ARG A 228 5.19 -8.77 20.39
C ARG A 228 4.86 -9.36 21.75
N ARG A 229 4.05 -10.42 21.80
CA ARG A 229 3.76 -11.14 23.05
C ARG A 229 5.00 -11.72 23.73
N TRP A 230 5.99 -12.21 22.98
CA TRP A 230 7.24 -12.70 23.57
C TRP A 230 8.08 -11.59 24.20
N LEU A 231 8.11 -10.44 23.53
CA LEU A 231 8.85 -9.26 23.98
C LEU A 231 8.11 -8.49 25.08
N GLY A 232 6.79 -8.70 25.21
CA GLY A 232 5.95 -7.94 26.13
C GLY A 232 5.72 -6.51 25.66
N LEU A 233 5.55 -6.32 24.34
CA LEU A 233 5.35 -5.02 23.71
C LEU A 233 4.06 -5.02 22.90
N ASP A 234 3.36 -3.91 22.86
CA ASP A 234 2.27 -3.66 21.92
C ASP A 234 2.78 -3.21 20.52
N GLY A 235 1.84 -2.80 19.66
CA GLY A 235 2.15 -2.39 18.29
C GLY A 235 3.05 -1.16 18.20
N ASP A 236 2.74 -0.13 19.00
CA ASP A 236 3.40 1.16 18.95
C ASP A 236 4.71 1.10 19.74
N GLU A 237 4.70 0.46 20.91
CA GLU A 237 5.89 0.20 21.72
C GLU A 237 6.96 -0.59 20.93
N LEU A 238 6.55 -1.52 20.06
CA LEU A 238 7.48 -2.24 19.18
C LEU A 238 8.24 -1.28 18.27
N TYR A 239 7.54 -0.31 17.67
CA TYR A 239 8.13 0.65 16.74
C TYR A 239 8.94 1.73 17.45
N GLU A 240 8.52 2.13 18.65
CA GLU A 240 9.28 3.03 19.51
C GLU A 240 10.58 2.38 19.99
N THR A 241 10.54 1.07 20.29
CA THR A 241 11.70 0.31 20.77
C THR A 241 12.66 -0.07 19.64
N PHE A 242 12.14 -0.52 18.49
CA PHE A 242 12.95 -1.09 17.42
C PHE A 242 12.75 -0.42 16.07
N TYR A 243 13.87 -0.15 15.39
CA TYR A 243 13.87 0.02 13.95
C TYR A 243 13.56 -1.34 13.31
N CYS A 244 12.35 -1.48 12.77
CA CYS A 244 11.82 -2.73 12.26
C CYS A 244 12.09 -2.92 10.76
N ALA A 245 12.74 -4.02 10.41
CA ALA A 245 13.21 -4.30 9.06
C ALA A 245 13.11 -5.79 8.71
N SER A 246 13.41 -6.12 7.45
CA SER A 246 13.56 -7.48 6.95
C SER A 246 14.70 -7.54 5.93
N VAL A 247 15.28 -8.73 5.72
CA VAL A 247 16.36 -8.94 4.74
C VAL A 247 15.95 -8.46 3.35
N THR A 248 14.68 -8.66 2.97
CA THR A 248 14.06 -8.04 1.80
C THR A 248 12.93 -7.10 2.22
N ARG A 249 12.63 -6.08 1.39
CA ARG A 249 11.64 -5.03 1.74
C ARG A 249 10.25 -5.27 1.24
N CYS A 250 10.04 -6.20 0.32
CA CYS A 250 8.73 -6.45 -0.27
C CYS A 250 8.24 -7.86 0.05
N TYR A 251 6.93 -8.05 0.02
CA TYR A 251 6.30 -9.37 0.07
C TYR A 251 6.66 -10.14 -1.20
N PRO A 252 7.37 -11.28 -1.10
CA PRO A 252 7.79 -12.05 -2.26
C PRO A 252 6.65 -12.87 -2.89
N GLY A 253 5.48 -12.94 -2.25
CA GLY A 253 4.36 -13.77 -2.69
C GLY A 253 4.37 -15.17 -2.09
N ARG A 254 3.41 -15.98 -2.52
CA ARG A 254 3.27 -17.37 -2.06
C ARG A 254 4.16 -18.34 -2.86
N PRO A 255 4.65 -19.43 -2.25
CA PRO A 255 5.34 -20.48 -2.99
C PRO A 255 4.32 -21.29 -3.81
N ALA A 256 4.81 -22.05 -4.81
CA ALA A 256 3.97 -22.92 -5.63
C ALA A 256 3.18 -23.97 -4.81
N SER A 257 3.70 -24.36 -3.63
CA SER A 257 3.00 -25.26 -2.70
C SER A 257 1.77 -24.64 -2.03
N GLY A 258 1.56 -23.33 -2.16
CA GLY A 258 0.45 -22.58 -1.57
C GLY A 258 0.50 -22.40 -0.05
N ARG A 259 1.44 -23.05 0.64
CA ARG A 259 1.58 -23.01 2.11
C ARG A 259 2.60 -21.96 2.56
N GLY A 260 2.11 -20.96 3.27
CA GLY A 260 2.93 -19.88 3.81
C GLY A 260 3.42 -18.91 2.73
N ASP A 261 4.44 -18.13 3.09
CA ASP A 261 5.07 -17.15 2.21
C ASP A 261 6.38 -17.73 1.65
N ARG A 262 6.72 -17.43 0.39
CA ARG A 262 7.96 -17.93 -0.17
C ARG A 262 9.15 -17.26 0.49
N LEU A 263 10.27 -17.96 0.55
CA LEU A 263 11.53 -17.33 0.90
C LEU A 263 12.01 -16.46 -0.27
N PRO A 264 12.60 -15.27 0.00
CA PRO A 264 13.27 -14.51 -1.04
C PRO A 264 14.48 -15.30 -1.56
N THR A 265 14.72 -15.26 -2.86
CA THR A 265 15.88 -15.90 -3.50
C THR A 265 17.20 -15.22 -3.08
N PRO A 266 18.36 -15.89 -3.22
CA PRO A 266 19.66 -15.26 -2.93
C PRO A 266 19.85 -13.92 -3.65
N ARG A 267 19.43 -13.84 -4.92
CA ARG A 267 19.55 -12.62 -5.72
C ARG A 267 18.64 -11.49 -5.23
N GLU A 268 17.41 -11.78 -4.83
CA GLU A 268 16.54 -10.76 -4.23
C GLU A 268 17.12 -10.21 -2.92
N GLN A 269 17.79 -11.07 -2.14
CA GLN A 269 18.47 -10.66 -0.92
C GLN A 269 19.68 -9.76 -1.23
N GLU A 270 20.47 -10.07 -2.26
CA GLU A 270 21.57 -9.21 -2.75
C GLU A 270 21.05 -7.87 -3.27
N LEU A 271 19.96 -7.86 -4.03
CA LEU A 271 19.35 -6.62 -4.51
C LEU A 271 18.88 -5.74 -3.35
N CYS A 272 18.31 -6.33 -2.30
CA CYS A 272 17.87 -5.58 -1.11
C CYS A 272 18.99 -5.23 -0.12
N GLN A 273 20.18 -5.83 -0.25
CA GLN A 273 21.31 -5.59 0.64
C GLN A 273 21.69 -4.11 0.72
N PHE A 274 21.64 -3.40 -0.40
CA PHE A 274 21.92 -1.96 -0.48
C PHE A 274 21.19 -1.14 0.59
N TRP A 275 19.88 -1.39 0.78
CA TRP A 275 19.09 -0.65 1.76
C TRP A 275 19.47 -1.01 3.19
N ARG A 276 19.70 -2.29 3.47
CA ARG A 276 20.09 -2.75 4.80
C ARG A 276 21.44 -2.18 5.22
N ASP A 277 22.41 -2.16 4.31
CA ASP A 277 23.76 -1.72 4.64
C ASP A 277 23.75 -0.21 4.97
N TRP A 278 23.01 0.60 4.20
CA TRP A 278 22.75 2.00 4.54
C TRP A 278 21.97 2.20 5.84
N GLU A 279 20.97 1.36 6.11
CA GLU A 279 20.22 1.44 7.39
C GLU A 279 21.16 1.22 8.58
N LEU A 280 22.05 0.23 8.50
CA LEU A 280 22.99 -0.06 9.58
C LEU A 280 24.05 1.03 9.74
N GLU A 281 24.53 1.59 8.63
CA GLU A 281 25.49 2.70 8.64
C GLU A 281 24.89 3.96 9.27
N LEU A 282 23.64 4.28 8.96
CA LEU A 282 22.98 5.49 9.47
C LEU A 282 22.43 5.31 10.90
N LEU A 283 21.86 4.14 11.20
CA LEU A 283 21.26 3.84 12.50
C LEU A 283 22.32 3.57 13.57
N ARG A 284 23.43 2.89 13.20
CA ARG A 284 24.47 2.39 14.12
C ARG A 284 23.87 1.75 15.38
N PRO A 285 23.03 0.70 15.22
CA PRO A 285 22.31 0.13 16.35
C PRO A 285 23.27 -0.49 17.35
N GLU A 286 22.95 -0.37 18.64
CA GLU A 286 23.69 -1.02 19.73
C GLU A 286 23.15 -2.43 20.02
N LEU A 287 21.90 -2.70 19.64
CA LEU A 287 21.27 -4.01 19.71
C LEU A 287 20.69 -4.41 18.35
N ILE A 288 20.99 -5.63 17.91
CA ILE A 288 20.38 -6.24 16.73
C ILE A 288 19.67 -7.52 17.16
N VAL A 289 18.39 -7.62 16.87
CA VAL A 289 17.61 -8.85 17.09
C VAL A 289 17.29 -9.47 15.74
N THR A 290 17.89 -10.63 15.45
CA THR A 290 17.63 -11.37 14.20
C THR A 290 16.53 -12.39 14.41
N VAL A 291 15.49 -12.39 13.58
CA VAL A 291 14.35 -13.30 13.72
C VAL A 291 14.34 -14.32 12.57
N GLY A 292 14.63 -15.57 12.90
CA GLY A 292 14.70 -16.69 11.96
C GLY A 292 16.08 -16.88 11.30
N GLY A 293 16.25 -18.05 10.67
CA GLY A 293 17.54 -18.49 10.15
C GLY A 293 18.08 -17.62 9.01
N LEU A 294 17.21 -17.03 8.19
CA LEU A 294 17.66 -16.17 7.09
C LEU A 294 18.29 -14.87 7.59
N ALA A 295 17.62 -14.19 8.52
CA ALA A 295 18.14 -12.96 9.13
C ALA A 295 19.44 -13.24 9.90
N LEU A 296 19.47 -14.34 10.67
CA LEU A 296 20.68 -14.80 11.36
C LEU A 296 21.86 -14.97 10.39
N ARG A 297 21.66 -15.73 9.30
CA ARG A 297 22.71 -15.99 8.31
C ARG A 297 23.19 -14.72 7.64
N ARG A 298 22.28 -13.80 7.31
CA ARG A 298 22.64 -12.54 6.63
C ARG A 298 23.31 -11.51 7.53
N MET A 299 23.08 -11.58 8.84
CA MET A 299 23.67 -10.64 9.80
C MET A 299 24.96 -11.18 10.44
N LEU A 300 25.06 -12.50 10.67
CA LEU A 300 26.18 -13.11 11.39
C LEU A 300 26.93 -14.22 10.63
N GLY A 301 26.46 -14.62 9.44
CA GLY A 301 27.06 -15.75 8.71
C GLY A 301 26.76 -17.14 9.29
N ILE A 302 26.01 -17.21 10.40
CA ILE A 302 25.68 -18.46 11.09
C ILE A 302 24.55 -19.20 10.35
N SER A 303 24.78 -20.48 10.03
CA SER A 303 23.82 -21.32 9.30
C SER A 303 22.88 -22.12 10.21
N THR A 304 23.30 -22.44 11.44
CA THR A 304 22.55 -23.30 12.38
C THR A 304 21.73 -22.46 13.38
N LEU A 305 20.43 -22.30 13.10
CA LEU A 305 19.53 -21.51 13.95
C LEU A 305 19.50 -22.02 15.41
N THR A 306 19.28 -23.33 15.58
CA THR A 306 19.05 -23.96 16.89
C THR A 306 20.20 -23.75 17.87
N GLU A 307 21.44 -23.82 17.40
CA GLU A 307 22.64 -23.65 18.22
C GLU A 307 22.91 -22.19 18.56
N ALA A 308 22.36 -21.27 17.77
CA ALA A 308 22.50 -19.84 17.96
C ALA A 308 21.49 -19.25 18.94
N ILE A 309 20.29 -19.83 19.06
CA ILE A 309 19.27 -19.35 20.00
C ILE A 309 19.75 -19.52 21.45
N GLY A 310 19.64 -18.45 22.24
CA GLY A 310 20.04 -18.41 23.66
C GLY A 310 21.49 -17.99 23.89
N LYS A 311 22.20 -17.58 22.82
CA LYS A 311 23.53 -16.97 22.87
C LYS A 311 23.45 -15.51 22.44
N SER A 312 24.50 -14.75 22.76
CA SER A 312 24.71 -13.39 22.27
C SER A 312 25.97 -13.38 21.42
N TYR A 313 25.97 -12.55 20.39
CA TYR A 313 27.08 -12.35 19.46
C TYR A 313 27.38 -10.86 19.35
N THR A 314 28.42 -10.51 18.61
CA THR A 314 28.78 -9.13 18.29
C THR A 314 28.86 -8.93 16.78
N ARG A 315 28.52 -7.72 16.33
CA ARG A 315 28.76 -7.26 14.96
C ARG A 315 29.13 -5.78 15.00
N GLY A 316 30.41 -5.48 14.77
CA GLY A 316 30.94 -4.18 15.16
C GLY A 316 30.69 -3.97 16.66
N ASP A 317 30.15 -2.82 17.03
CA ASP A 317 29.83 -2.49 18.42
C ASP A 317 28.44 -2.99 18.87
N ALA A 318 27.65 -3.55 17.96
CA ALA A 318 26.31 -4.02 18.26
C ALA A 318 26.31 -5.41 18.91
N ILE A 319 25.53 -5.59 19.97
CA ILE A 319 25.16 -6.92 20.47
C ILE A 319 24.09 -7.51 19.56
N VAL A 320 24.26 -8.77 19.14
CA VAL A 320 23.32 -9.47 18.27
C VAL A 320 22.69 -10.65 19.01
N ILE A 321 21.36 -10.69 19.07
CA ILE A 321 20.59 -11.73 19.76
C ILE A 321 19.67 -12.44 18.77
N PRO A 322 19.92 -13.73 18.49
CA PRO A 322 19.06 -14.51 17.61
C PRO A 322 17.78 -14.97 18.30
N LEU A 323 16.64 -14.81 17.61
CA LEU A 323 15.35 -15.38 17.94
C LEU A 323 14.88 -16.34 16.84
N PRO A 324 14.14 -17.42 17.18
CA PRO A 324 13.49 -18.25 16.18
C PRO A 324 12.35 -17.49 15.49
N HIS A 325 11.96 -17.93 14.29
CA HIS A 325 10.80 -17.33 13.62
C HIS A 325 9.48 -17.72 14.31
N PRO A 326 8.55 -16.78 14.56
CA PRO A 326 7.34 -17.05 15.35
C PRO A 326 6.23 -17.84 14.61
N SER A 327 6.26 -17.88 13.27
CA SER A 327 5.18 -18.46 12.44
C SER A 327 4.94 -19.97 12.60
N GLY A 328 5.82 -20.70 13.28
CA GLY A 328 5.70 -22.16 13.45
C GLY A 328 5.96 -22.97 12.18
N ALA A 329 6.21 -22.33 11.03
CA ALA A 329 6.41 -22.99 9.74
C ALA A 329 7.56 -24.01 9.73
N SER A 330 8.60 -23.78 10.53
CA SER A 330 9.75 -24.70 10.66
C SER A 330 9.54 -25.81 11.69
N GLY A 331 8.42 -25.83 12.41
CA GLY A 331 8.19 -26.75 13.53
C GLY A 331 9.13 -26.55 14.73
N TRP A 332 10.08 -25.60 14.69
CA TRP A 332 11.10 -25.42 15.73
C TRP A 332 10.51 -25.21 17.13
N LEU A 333 9.38 -24.50 17.21
CA LEU A 333 8.66 -24.22 18.45
C LEU A 333 7.86 -25.41 18.98
N ASN A 334 7.67 -26.46 18.16
CA ASN A 334 6.92 -27.65 18.55
C ASN A 334 7.80 -28.61 19.37
N ASP A 335 9.13 -28.51 19.25
CA ASP A 335 10.08 -29.26 20.07
C ASP A 335 10.14 -28.64 21.49
N PRO A 336 9.74 -29.38 22.55
CA PRO A 336 9.77 -28.90 23.91
C PRO A 336 11.17 -28.47 24.39
N GLY A 337 12.23 -29.11 23.88
CA GLY A 337 13.63 -28.81 24.23
C GLY A 337 14.08 -27.42 23.77
N ASN A 338 13.32 -26.79 22.87
CA ASN A 338 13.60 -25.44 22.38
C ASN A 338 12.97 -24.33 23.24
N ARG A 339 12.04 -24.65 24.15
CA ARG A 339 11.41 -23.65 25.05
C ARG A 339 12.43 -22.96 25.97
N PRO A 340 13.36 -23.67 26.64
CA PRO A 340 14.38 -23.02 27.47
C PRO A 340 15.33 -22.13 26.65
N ARG A 341 15.67 -22.54 25.42
CA ARG A 341 16.52 -21.74 24.51
C ARG A 341 15.86 -20.41 24.17
N LEU A 342 14.57 -20.44 23.81
CA LEU A 342 13.79 -19.22 23.57
C LEU A 342 13.73 -18.35 24.83
N GLY A 343 13.45 -18.92 26.00
CA GLY A 343 13.41 -18.19 27.27
C GLY A 343 14.73 -17.47 27.58
N LYS A 344 15.87 -18.15 27.37
CA LYS A 344 17.20 -17.55 27.53
C LYS A 344 17.45 -16.41 26.53
N ALA A 345 17.09 -16.60 25.26
CA ALA A 345 17.24 -15.57 24.23
C ALA A 345 16.41 -14.31 24.57
N LEU A 346 15.15 -14.49 24.98
CA LEU A 346 14.29 -13.38 25.40
C LEU A 346 14.82 -12.66 26.64
N THR A 347 15.43 -13.39 27.58
CA THR A 347 16.09 -12.79 28.75
C THR A 347 17.26 -11.91 28.33
N HIS A 348 18.07 -12.35 27.36
CA HIS A 348 19.15 -11.52 26.81
C HIS A 348 18.58 -10.27 26.13
N VAL A 349 17.51 -10.39 25.33
CA VAL A 349 16.88 -9.23 24.67
C VAL A 349 16.41 -8.21 25.70
N ARG A 350 15.69 -8.64 26.74
CA ARG A 350 15.20 -7.74 27.79
C ARG A 350 16.33 -7.04 28.51
N ARG A 351 17.41 -7.77 28.86
CA ARG A 351 18.58 -7.18 29.51
C ARG A 351 19.22 -6.08 28.66
N GLU A 352 19.43 -6.32 27.36
CA GLU A 352 20.02 -5.31 26.49
C GLU A 352 19.07 -4.13 26.27
N LEU A 353 17.76 -4.36 26.17
CA LEU A 353 16.78 -3.26 26.09
C LEU A 353 16.73 -2.43 27.38
N SER A 354 16.91 -3.03 28.56
CA SER A 354 17.05 -2.28 29.81
C SER A 354 18.33 -1.45 29.81
N ARG A 355 19.46 -2.04 29.42
CA ARG A 355 20.74 -1.31 29.29
C ARG A 355 20.66 -0.09 28.37
N LEU A 356 19.92 -0.19 27.27
CA LEU A 356 19.73 0.94 26.36
C LEU A 356 18.88 2.07 26.97
N ARG A 357 17.90 1.75 27.82
CA ARG A 357 17.07 2.73 28.52
C ARG A 357 17.80 3.39 29.67
N ASP A 358 18.58 2.62 30.43
CA ASP A 358 19.31 3.10 31.62
C ASP A 358 20.57 3.91 31.26
N GLY A 359 21.01 3.84 30.00
CA GLY A 359 22.15 4.58 29.47
C GLY A 359 21.76 5.84 28.67
N GLU A 360 20.50 6.27 28.75
CA GLU A 360 20.09 7.66 28.47
C GLU A 360 20.39 8.55 29.68
#